data_AF-A0A6J6EF64-F1
#
_entry.id   AF-A0A6J6EF64-F1
#
_cell.length_a   1.000
_cell.length_b   1.000
_cell.length_c   1.000
_cell.angle_alpha   90.00
_cell.angle_beta   90.00
_cell.angle_gamma   90.00
#
_symmetry.space_group_name_H-M   'P 1'
#
loop_
_entity.id
_entity.type
_entity.pdbx_description
1 polymer ?
#
loop_
_entity_poly.entity_id
_entity_poly.type
_entity_poly.pdbx_seq_one_letter_code
_entity_poly.pdbx_strand_id
1 'polypeptide(L)' 'MRLDEEFLRALEHGMPPTGGMGMGIDRLLMAITGLGIRETILFPLVK' A
#
# COMPACT_ATOMS: atom_id res chain seq x y z
N MET A 1 9.64 -14.31 9.41
CA MET A 1 9.79 -13.58 8.14
C MET A 1 10.45 -14.51 7.14
N ARG A 2 9.99 -14.51 5.88
CA ARG A 2 10.63 -15.26 4.80
C ARG A 2 11.68 -14.36 4.15
N LEU A 3 12.87 -14.90 3.90
CA LEU A 3 13.92 -14.19 3.17
C LEU A 3 13.55 -14.12 1.68
N ASP A 4 13.69 -12.94 1.09
CA ASP A 4 13.48 -12.70 -0.34
C ASP A 4 14.83 -12.51 -1.03
N GLU A 5 15.37 -13.61 -1.56
CA GLU A 5 16.66 -13.64 -2.26
C GLU A 5 16.62 -12.85 -3.58
N GLU A 6 15.45 -12.76 -4.24
CA GLU A 6 15.31 -12.03 -5.50
C GLU A 6 15.37 -10.52 -5.25
N PHE A 7 14.72 -10.05 -4.19
CA PHE A 7 14.84 -8.66 -3.76
C PHE A 7 16.28 -8.28 -3.43
N LEU A 8 17.01 -9.13 -2.70
CA LEU A 8 18.43 -8.87 -2.36
C LEU A 8 19.31 -8.81 -3.61
N ARG A 9 19.17 -9.78 -4.54
CA ARG A 9 19.89 -9.77 -5.82
C ARG A 9 19.60 -8.50 -6.64
N ALA A 10 18.37 -7.98 -6.59
CA ALA A 10 18.05 -6.71 -7.26
C ALA A 10 18.79 -5.52 -6.65
N LEU A 11 18.94 -5.48 -5.31
CA LEU A 11 19.70 -4.43 -4.63
C LEU A 11 21.21 -4.48 -4.93
N GLU A 12 21.77 -5.67 -5.14
CA GLU A 12 23.18 -5.87 -5.51
C GLU A 12 23.55 -5.23 -6.85
N HIS A 13 22.57 -5.00 -7.74
CA HIS A 13 22.78 -4.27 -9.00
C HIS A 13 22.95 -2.75 -8.81
N GLY A 14 22.85 -2.26 -7.57
CA GLY A 14 23.07 -0.87 -7.20
C GLY A 14 21.79 -0.05 -7.24
N MET A 15 20.99 -0.16 -6.19
CA MET A 15 19.86 0.76 -5.96
C MET A 15 20.39 2.13 -5.50
N PRO A 16 20.13 3.23 -6.23
CA PRO A 16 20.49 4.57 -5.78
C PRO A 16 19.71 4.96 -4.51
N PRO A 17 20.12 6.02 -3.78
CA PRO A 17 19.31 6.55 -2.69
C PRO A 17 17.94 6.96 -3.22
N THR A 18 16.88 6.38 -2.67
CA THR A 18 15.49 6.66 -3.05
C THR A 18 14.60 6.78 -1.82
N GLY A 19 13.45 7.45 -1.96
CA GLY A 19 12.42 7.55 -0.93
C GLY A 19 11.12 6.92 -1.42
N GLY A 20 10.55 6.00 -0.63
CA GLY A 20 9.24 5.41 -0.88
C GLY A 20 8.15 6.08 -0.05
N MET A 21 6.94 6.19 -0.58
CA MET A 21 5.75 6.64 0.16
C MET A 21 4.60 5.66 -0.06
N GLY A 22 3.91 5.32 1.03
CA GLY A 22 2.69 4.53 1.01
C GLY A 22 1.50 5.37 1.49
N MET A 23 0.41 5.37 0.72
CA MET A 23 -0.84 6.03 1.10
C MET A 23 -2.02 5.10 0.83
N GLY A 24 -2.85 4.86 1.85
CA GLY A 24 -4.06 4.06 1.70
C GLY A 24 -5.18 4.89 1.08
N ILE A 25 -5.64 4.50 -0.12
CA ILE A 25 -6.67 5.24 -0.87
C ILE A 25 -8.01 5.24 -0.13
N ASP A 26 -8.44 4.12 0.46
CA ASP A 26 -9.68 4.10 1.23
C ASP A 26 -9.63 5.07 2.41
N ARG A 27 -8.50 5.12 3.12
CA ARG A 27 -8.31 6.06 4.24
C ARG A 27 -8.24 7.50 3.77
N LEU A 28 -7.64 7.76 2.61
CA LEU A 28 -7.66 9.08 1.99
C LEU A 28 -9.10 9.51 1.70
N LEU A 29 -9.90 8.63 1.10
CA LEU A 29 -11.31 8.90 0.84
C LEU A 29 -12.09 9.13 2.13
N MET A 30 -11.89 8.32 3.17
CA MET A 30 -12.50 8.55 4.49
C MET A 30 -12.12 9.92 5.07
N ALA A 31 -10.85 10.34 4.95
CA ALA A 31 -10.39 11.63 5.45
C ALA A 31 -10.98 12.82 4.68
N ILE A 32 -11.15 12.69 3.37
CA ILE A 32 -11.73 13.74 2.51
C ILE A 32 -13.25 13.80 2.64
N THR A 33 -13.91 12.65 2.74
CA THR A 33 -15.39 12.54 2.68
C THR A 33 -16.05 12.44 4.05
N GLY A 34 -15.31 12.10 5.10
CA GLY A 34 -15.84 11.80 6.43
C GLY A 34 -16.62 10.48 6.53
N LEU A 35 -16.68 9.71 5.45
CA LEU A 35 -17.41 8.45 5.38
C LEU A 35 -16.56 7.28 5.90
N GLY A 36 -17.20 6.18 6.28
CA GLY A 36 -16.54 4.93 6.65
C GLY A 36 -16.04 4.13 5.44
N ILE A 37 -15.09 3.22 5.66
CA ILE A 37 -14.49 2.40 4.59
C ILE A 37 -15.51 1.55 3.78
N ARG A 38 -16.60 1.11 4.43
CA ARG A 38 -17.65 0.33 3.75
C ARG A 38 -18.51 1.20 2.81
N GLU A 39 -18.52 2.50 3.03
CA GLU A 39 -19.26 3.48 2.22
C GLU A 39 -18.40 3.99 1.06
N THR A 40 -17.07 3.90 1.16
CA THR A 40 -16.13 4.28 0.10
C THR A 40 -15.85 3.16 -0.90
N ILE A 41 -16.20 1.91 -0.58
CA ILE A 41 -16.00 0.72 -1.43
C ILE A 41 -17.33 0.36 -2.11
N LEU A 42 -17.35 0.23 -3.44
CA LEU A 42 -18.59 -0.09 -4.18
C LEU A 42 -19.20 -1.43 -3.77
N PHE A 43 -18.38 -2.46 -3.57
CA PHE A 43 -18.81 -3.80 -3.22
C PHE A 43 -18.00 -4.32 -2.02
N PRO A 44 -18.34 -3.91 -0.78
CA PRO A 44 -17.63 -4.37 0.39
C PRO A 44 -17.85 -5.87 0.58
N LEU A 45 -16.86 -6.58 1.12
CA LEU A 45 -17.02 -7.98 1.49
C LEU A 45 -18.16 -8.13 2.52
N VAL A 46 -19.13 -8.97 2.17
CA VAL A 46 -20.28 -9.36 3.00
C VAL A 46 -20.13 -10.81 3.46
N LYS A 47 -20.77 -11.15 4.57
CA LYS A 47 -20.79 -12.52 5.12
C LYS A 47 -21.86 -13.36 4.45
#